data_AF-A0A7G9SFJ0-F1
#
_entry.id   AF-A0A7G9SFJ0-F1
#
_cell.length_a   1.000
_cell.length_b   1.000
_cell.length_c   1.000
_cell.angle_alpha   90.00
_cell.angle_beta   90.00
_cell.angle_gamma   90.00
#
_symmetry.space_group_name_H-M   'P 1'
#
loop_
_entity.id
_entity.type
_entity.pdbx_description
1 polymer ?
#
loop_
_entity_poly.entity_id
_entity_poly.type
_entity_poly.pdbx_seq_one_letter_code
_entity_poly.pdbx_strand_id
1 'polypeptide(L)'
;MCSGTALAQSADPLSPLPNLPSPIPPTAAPPVAAPAPQPVTPAVVVPRDWRGVFDAIYAGNWASARAGIATLPANILTPVALAELYTARGSPTVDAGSLQSLMAQAPDLPQAAQLAAMAVRRGAVTTPRSSSPSG
;
A
#
# COMPACT_ATOMS: atom_id res chain seq x y z
N MET A 1 3.14 48.46 64.90
CA MET A 1 3.56 49.83 64.55
C MET A 1 4.99 49.77 64.03
N CYS A 2 5.32 50.68 63.10
CA CYS A 2 6.66 51.02 62.57
C CYS A 2 7.19 50.21 61.37
N SER A 3 6.97 50.85 60.22
CA SER A 3 7.66 50.78 58.93
C SER A 3 9.13 51.20 59.00
N GLY A 4 9.90 50.92 57.94
CA GLY A 4 11.18 51.58 57.59
C GLY A 4 12.20 50.60 56.97
N THR A 5 12.29 50.39 55.64
CA THR A 5 13.08 51.15 54.63
C THR A 5 14.52 51.45 55.10
N ALA A 6 15.62 51.27 54.37
CA ALA A 6 15.87 51.19 52.93
C ALA A 6 17.37 50.83 52.67
N LEU A 7 17.63 50.15 51.54
CA LEU A 7 18.75 50.33 50.60
C LEU A 7 20.22 50.11 51.04
N ALA A 8 20.84 49.07 50.48
CA ALA A 8 22.00 49.22 49.58
C ALA A 8 22.44 47.86 49.02
N GLN A 9 22.25 47.64 47.71
CA GLN A 9 23.35 47.38 46.76
C GLN A 9 22.80 46.89 45.41
N SER A 10 22.84 47.83 44.46
CA SER A 10 23.47 47.71 43.15
C SER A 10 23.38 46.36 42.42
N ALA A 11 22.65 46.40 41.31
CA ALA A 11 22.57 45.37 40.30
C ALA A 11 23.91 45.10 39.59
N ASP A 12 24.16 43.84 39.25
CA ASP A 12 24.67 43.46 37.92
C ASP A 12 24.03 42.11 37.51
N PRO A 13 23.70 41.90 36.21
CA PRO A 13 22.53 41.13 35.79
C PRO A 13 22.82 39.79 35.11
N LEU A 14 21.78 38.93 35.10
CA LEU A 14 21.54 37.82 34.16
C LEU A 14 22.34 36.50 34.34
N SER A 15 21.89 35.65 35.26
CA SER A 15 21.60 34.21 35.03
C SER A 15 21.06 33.52 36.31
N PRO A 16 20.20 32.50 36.25
CA PRO A 16 19.49 31.93 35.10
C PRO A 16 18.04 32.43 35.04
N LEU A 17 17.48 32.45 33.83
CA LEU A 17 16.05 32.66 33.63
C LEU A 17 15.22 31.69 34.48
N PRO A 18 14.10 32.15 35.08
CA PRO A 18 13.12 31.25 35.65
C PRO A 18 12.62 30.30 34.58
N ASN A 19 12.71 29.00 34.86
CA ASN A 19 12.12 27.92 34.08
C ASN A 19 10.61 28.20 33.93
N LEU A 20 10.22 28.79 32.81
CA LEU A 20 8.82 28.95 32.42
C LEU A 20 8.22 27.55 32.24
N PRO A 21 6.99 27.31 32.72
CA PRO A 21 6.30 26.06 32.47
C PRO A 21 6.14 25.88 30.95
N SER A 22 6.69 24.78 30.44
CA SER A 22 6.52 24.36 29.05
C SER A 22 5.02 24.30 28.71
N PRO A 23 4.60 24.76 27.52
CA PRO A 23 3.24 24.52 27.04
C PRO A 23 3.02 23.01 26.99
N ILE A 24 1.95 22.58 27.66
CA ILE A 24 1.37 21.24 27.54
C ILE A 24 1.31 20.82 26.05
N PRO A 25 1.90 19.69 25.66
CA PRO A 25 1.65 19.13 24.34
C PRO A 25 0.15 18.77 24.25
N PRO A 26 -0.49 18.96 23.08
CA PRO A 26 -1.82 18.40 22.87
C PRO A 26 -1.74 16.90 23.15
N THR A 27 -2.76 16.37 23.85
CA THR A 27 -3.07 14.94 23.92
C THR A 27 -2.67 14.29 22.61
N ALA A 28 -1.57 13.55 22.65
CA ALA A 28 -1.11 12.82 21.50
C ALA A 28 -2.23 11.86 21.11
N ALA A 29 -2.77 12.07 19.92
CA ALA A 29 -3.44 11.05 19.14
C ALA A 29 -2.65 9.72 19.26
N PRO A 30 -3.31 8.55 19.16
CA PRO A 30 -2.62 7.27 19.15
C PRO A 30 -1.37 7.37 18.27
N PRO A 31 -0.23 6.78 18.68
CA PRO A 31 0.99 6.88 17.91
C PRO A 31 0.63 6.49 16.48
N VAL A 32 0.67 7.48 15.58
CA VAL A 32 0.65 7.22 14.16
C VAL A 32 1.86 6.32 14.00
N ALA A 33 1.60 5.04 13.78
CA ALA A 33 2.63 4.05 13.52
C ALA A 33 3.57 4.71 12.52
N ALA A 34 4.83 4.89 12.92
CA ALA A 34 5.87 5.34 12.01
C ALA A 34 5.65 4.55 10.71
N PRO A 35 5.54 5.19 9.53
CA PRO A 35 5.40 4.44 8.30
C PRO A 35 6.59 3.47 8.30
N ALA A 36 6.28 2.18 8.48
CA ALA A 36 7.26 1.12 8.38
C ALA A 36 8.08 1.41 7.13
N PRO A 37 9.41 1.22 7.13
CA PRO A 37 10.23 1.43 5.95
C PRO A 37 9.52 0.76 4.78
N GLN A 38 8.91 1.60 3.95
CA GLN A 38 8.09 1.14 2.85
C GLN A 38 9.08 0.31 2.04
N PRO A 39 8.83 -0.99 1.79
CA PRO A 39 9.73 -1.75 0.94
C PRO A 39 9.89 -0.90 -0.31
N VAL A 40 11.12 -0.47 -0.57
CA VAL A 40 11.49 0.38 -1.71
C VAL A 40 10.96 -0.34 -2.94
N THR A 41 9.76 0.03 -3.37
CA THR A 41 9.20 -0.47 -4.60
C THR A 41 10.09 0.14 -5.66
N PRO A 42 10.81 -0.66 -6.46
CA PRO A 42 11.52 -0.13 -7.61
C PRO A 42 10.50 0.72 -8.37
N ALA A 43 10.88 1.96 -8.72
CA ALA A 43 9.99 2.91 -9.36
C ALA A 43 9.23 2.19 -10.49
N VAL A 44 7.95 1.87 -10.23
CA VAL A 44 7.16 1.05 -11.12
C VAL A 44 6.92 1.90 -12.36
N VAL A 45 7.56 1.54 -13.47
CA VAL A 45 7.34 2.25 -14.74
C VAL A 45 5.91 1.95 -15.15
N VAL A 46 5.02 2.93 -14.99
CA VAL A 46 3.61 2.79 -15.32
C VAL A 46 3.43 2.99 -16.83
N PRO A 47 2.96 1.95 -17.56
CA PRO A 47 2.65 2.10 -18.97
C PRO A 47 1.50 3.11 -19.16
N ARG A 48 1.66 4.03 -20.12
CA ARG A 48 0.62 5.01 -20.49
C ARG A 48 -0.31 4.54 -21.61
N ASP A 49 -0.08 3.34 -22.13
CA ASP A 49 -0.82 2.72 -23.23
C ASP A 49 -1.11 1.25 -22.93
N TRP A 50 -2.21 0.74 -23.48
CA TRP A 50 -2.60 -0.67 -23.36
C TRP A 50 -1.52 -1.62 -23.91
N ARG A 51 -0.83 -1.25 -25.00
CA ARG A 51 0.28 -2.04 -25.53
C ARG A 51 1.41 -2.21 -24.52
N GLY A 52 1.78 -1.14 -23.81
CA GLY A 52 2.83 -1.20 -22.80
C GLY A 52 2.42 -2.00 -21.57
N VAL A 53 1.13 -2.06 -21.24
CA VAL A 53 0.61 -2.97 -20.21
C VAL A 53 0.84 -4.42 -20.60
N PHE A 54 0.44 -4.82 -21.81
CA PHE A 54 0.65 -6.18 -22.28
C PHE A 54 2.14 -6.54 -22.39
N ASP A 55 2.97 -5.62 -22.90
CA ASP A 55 4.43 -5.81 -22.92
C ASP A 55 5.00 -6.04 -21.52
N ALA A 56 4.55 -5.26 -20.52
CA ALA A 56 4.92 -5.47 -19.12
C ALA A 56 4.46 -6.82 -18.57
N ILE A 57 3.26 -7.31 -18.95
CA ILE A 57 2.77 -8.66 -18.60
C ILE A 57 3.71 -9.72 -19.19
N TYR A 58 4.04 -9.62 -20.48
CA TYR A 58 4.94 -10.57 -21.15
C TYR A 58 6.38 -10.53 -20.61
N ALA A 59 6.84 -9.34 -20.17
CA ALA A 59 8.14 -9.16 -19.51
C ALA A 59 8.15 -9.65 -18.05
N GLY A 60 7.01 -10.05 -17.48
CA GLY A 60 6.88 -10.45 -16.07
C GLY A 60 6.90 -9.27 -15.09
N ASN A 61 6.73 -8.04 -15.57
CA ASN A 61 6.63 -6.82 -14.77
C ASN A 61 5.19 -6.61 -14.26
N TRP A 62 4.73 -7.50 -13.37
CA TRP A 62 3.35 -7.50 -12.86
C TRP A 62 2.94 -6.18 -12.19
N ALA A 63 3.88 -5.54 -11.48
CA ALA A 63 3.64 -4.26 -10.82
C ALA A 63 3.34 -3.15 -11.83
N SER A 64 4.15 -3.05 -12.90
CA SER A 64 3.97 -2.10 -14.00
C SER A 64 2.67 -2.34 -14.73
N ALA A 65 2.37 -3.59 -15.07
CA ALA A 65 1.12 -3.95 -15.72
C ALA A 65 -0.09 -3.55 -14.88
N ARG A 66 -0.13 -3.91 -13.60
CA ARG A 66 -1.25 -3.57 -12.69
C ARG A 66 -1.41 -2.06 -12.50
N ALA A 67 -0.30 -1.34 -12.38
CA ALA A 67 -0.33 0.12 -12.29
C ALA A 67 -0.86 0.77 -13.58
N GLY A 68 -0.46 0.25 -14.75
CA GLY A 68 -0.97 0.71 -16.04
C GLY A 68 -2.46 0.44 -16.19
N ILE A 69 -2.93 -0.76 -15.83
CA ILE A 69 -4.37 -1.10 -15.82
C ILE A 69 -5.16 -0.15 -14.91
N ALA A 70 -4.62 0.22 -13.76
CA ALA A 70 -5.28 1.14 -12.82
C ALA A 70 -5.25 2.61 -13.28
N THR A 71 -4.26 2.98 -14.09
CA THR A 71 -4.07 4.36 -14.59
C THR A 71 -4.87 4.60 -15.87
N LEU A 72 -4.99 3.58 -16.72
CA LEU A 72 -5.71 3.65 -17.98
C LEU A 72 -7.22 3.67 -17.75
N PRO A 73 -7.99 4.35 -18.62
CA PRO A 73 -9.44 4.36 -18.52
C PRO A 73 -9.99 2.95 -18.69
N ALA A 74 -10.83 2.53 -17.74
CA ALA A 74 -11.45 1.22 -17.78
C ALA A 74 -12.29 1.05 -19.07
N ASN A 75 -11.82 0.18 -19.96
CA ASN A 75 -12.47 -0.20 -21.21
C ASN A 75 -12.68 -1.73 -21.28
N ILE A 76 -13.18 -2.22 -22.41
CA ILE A 76 -13.36 -3.66 -22.66
C ILE A 76 -12.06 -4.47 -22.60
N LEU A 77 -10.89 -3.83 -22.74
CA LEU A 77 -9.57 -4.47 -22.63
C LEU A 77 -9.09 -4.60 -21.19
N THR A 78 -9.62 -3.83 -20.24
CA THR A 78 -9.28 -3.92 -18.81
C THR A 78 -9.47 -5.34 -18.26
N PRO A 79 -10.64 -5.98 -18.41
CA PRO A 79 -10.82 -7.35 -17.92
C PRO A 79 -9.96 -8.36 -18.70
N VAL A 80 -9.67 -8.12 -19.98
CA VAL A 80 -8.74 -8.94 -20.79
C VAL A 80 -7.32 -8.85 -20.23
N ALA A 81 -6.84 -7.64 -19.91
CA ALA A 81 -5.51 -7.42 -19.37
C ALA A 81 -5.37 -8.01 -17.96
N LEU A 82 -6.41 -7.93 -17.13
CA LEU A 82 -6.43 -8.61 -15.83
C LEU A 82 -6.39 -10.12 -15.98
N ALA A 83 -7.16 -10.67 -16.94
CA ALA A 83 -7.16 -12.10 -17.21
C ALA A 83 -5.77 -12.59 -17.64
N GLU A 84 -5.13 -11.90 -18.60
CA GLU A 84 -3.76 -12.18 -19.03
C GLU A 84 -2.76 -12.05 -17.87
N LEU A 85 -2.90 -11.02 -17.04
CA LEU A 85 -2.05 -10.85 -15.86
C LEU A 85 -2.16 -12.05 -14.91
N TYR A 86 -3.35 -12.64 -14.76
CA TYR A 86 -3.60 -13.78 -13.88
C TYR A 86 -3.25 -15.15 -14.48
N THR A 87 -3.32 -15.30 -15.80
CA THR A 87 -3.01 -16.54 -16.51
C THR A 87 -1.54 -16.64 -16.90
N ALA A 88 -0.83 -15.51 -16.98
CA ALA A 88 0.55 -15.50 -17.39
C ALA A 88 1.48 -16.24 -16.41
N ARG A 89 2.55 -16.80 -16.95
CA ARG A 89 3.50 -17.63 -16.20
C ARG A 89 4.24 -16.79 -15.17
N GLY A 90 4.13 -17.17 -13.89
CA GLY A 90 4.69 -16.41 -12.78
C GLY A 90 3.76 -15.31 -12.26
N SER A 91 2.49 -15.31 -12.70
CA SER A 91 1.46 -14.41 -12.20
C SER A 91 1.39 -14.39 -10.67
N PRO A 92 1.12 -13.22 -10.06
CA PRO A 92 0.79 -13.15 -8.66
C PRO A 92 -0.42 -14.03 -8.31
N THR A 93 -0.44 -14.52 -7.07
CA THR A 93 -1.56 -15.30 -6.54
C THR A 93 -2.80 -14.42 -6.41
N VAL A 94 -3.86 -14.77 -7.13
CA VAL A 94 -5.20 -14.17 -7.07
C VAL A 94 -6.19 -15.10 -6.35
N ASP A 95 -7.15 -14.57 -5.63
CA ASP A 95 -8.16 -15.37 -4.93
C ASP A 95 -9.25 -15.91 -5.89
N ALA A 96 -9.88 -17.03 -5.52
CA ALA A 96 -10.96 -17.62 -6.30
C ALA A 96 -12.16 -16.67 -6.47
N GLY A 97 -12.50 -15.88 -5.45
CA GLY A 97 -13.55 -14.86 -5.52
C GLY A 97 -13.21 -13.75 -6.51
N SER A 98 -11.95 -13.31 -6.54
CA SER A 98 -11.49 -12.31 -7.53
C SER A 98 -11.56 -12.83 -8.97
N LEU A 99 -11.22 -14.10 -9.19
CA LEU A 99 -11.38 -14.76 -10.50
C LEU A 99 -12.86 -14.84 -10.92
N GLN A 100 -13.75 -15.18 -9.98
CA GLN A 100 -15.19 -15.25 -10.22
C GLN A 100 -15.79 -13.89 -10.56
N SER A 101 -15.41 -12.83 -9.82
CA SER A 101 -15.83 -11.46 -10.13
C SER A 101 -15.37 -11.02 -11.51
N LEU A 102 -14.14 -11.35 -11.91
CA LEU A 102 -13.62 -11.02 -13.24
C LEU A 102 -14.42 -11.72 -14.35
N MET A 103 -14.72 -13.01 -14.19
CA MET A 103 -15.53 -13.77 -15.14
C MET A 103 -16.98 -13.27 -15.20
N ALA A 104 -17.55 -12.82 -14.07
CA ALA A 104 -18.88 -12.22 -14.05
C ALA A 104 -18.92 -10.86 -14.77
N GLN A 105 -17.84 -10.09 -14.69
CA GLN A 105 -17.70 -8.82 -15.40
C GLN A 105 -17.47 -9.02 -16.90
N ALA A 106 -16.74 -10.07 -17.28
CA ALA A 106 -16.39 -10.35 -18.66
C ALA A 106 -16.44 -11.87 -18.94
N PRO A 107 -17.62 -12.44 -19.22
CA PRO A 107 -17.78 -13.87 -19.52
C PRO A 107 -17.30 -14.25 -20.93
N ASP A 108 -17.20 -13.27 -21.84
CA ASP A 108 -16.79 -13.47 -23.24
C ASP A 108 -15.25 -13.56 -23.42
N LEU A 109 -14.49 -13.56 -22.32
CA LEU A 109 -13.03 -13.61 -22.39
C LEU A 109 -12.53 -14.95 -22.92
N PRO A 110 -11.52 -14.96 -23.82
CA PRO A 110 -10.91 -16.20 -24.28
C PRO A 110 -10.24 -16.98 -23.14
N GLN A 111 -9.77 -16.28 -22.09
CA GLN A 111 -9.18 -16.88 -20.91
C GLN A 111 -10.22 -17.35 -19.87
N ALA A 112 -11.52 -17.11 -20.06
CA ALA A 112 -12.56 -17.42 -19.07
C ALA A 112 -12.52 -18.90 -18.65
N ALA A 113 -12.34 -19.82 -19.60
CA ALA A 113 -12.22 -21.25 -19.31
C ALA A 113 -10.99 -21.57 -18.43
N GLN A 114 -9.86 -20.92 -18.68
CA GLN A 114 -8.64 -21.10 -17.91
C GLN A 114 -8.77 -20.49 -16.50
N LEU A 115 -9.38 -19.31 -16.39
CA LEU A 115 -9.71 -18.66 -15.11
C LEU A 115 -10.67 -19.54 -14.29
N ALA A 116 -11.69 -20.14 -14.91
CA ALA A 116 -12.63 -21.04 -14.24
C ALA A 116 -11.91 -22.29 -13.70
N ALA A 117 -11.06 -22.92 -14.49
CA ALA A 117 -10.25 -24.06 -14.05
C ALA A 117 -9.32 -23.67 -12.88
N MET A 118 -8.71 -22.48 -12.93
CA MET A 118 -7.91 -21.95 -11.83
C MET A 118 -8.76 -21.67 -10.58
N ALA A 119 -9.95 -21.08 -10.73
CA ALA A 119 -10.83 -20.76 -9.62
C ALA A 119 -11.29 -22.03 -8.89
N VAL A 120 -11.64 -23.10 -9.63
CA VAL A 120 -11.95 -24.41 -9.05
C VAL A 120 -10.76 -25.00 -8.30
N ARG A 121 -9.57 -25.00 -8.92
CA ARG A 121 -8.34 -25.48 -8.28
C ARG A 121 -7.97 -24.66 -7.05
N ARG A 122 -8.13 -23.33 -7.10
CA ARG A 122 -7.85 -22.42 -5.98
C ARG A 122 -8.88 -22.56 -4.88
N GLY A 123 -10.15 -22.80 -5.19
CA GLY A 123 -11.18 -23.18 -4.20
C GLY A 123 -10.85 -24.47 -3.44
N ALA A 124 -10.15 -25.41 -4.08
CA ALA A 124 -9.62 -26.61 -3.43
C ALA A 124 -8.29 -26.39 -2.67
N VAL A 125 -7.50 -25.38 -3.06
CA VAL A 125 -6.19 -25.04 -2.45
C VAL A 125 -6.31 -24.02 -1.32
N THR A 126 -7.32 -23.15 -1.33
CA THR A 126 -7.62 -22.14 -0.29
C THR A 126 -8.10 -22.77 1.01
N THR A 127 -8.44 -24.06 1.02
CA THR A 127 -8.45 -24.87 2.25
C THR A 127 -7.06 -24.81 2.86
N PRO A 128 -6.83 -24.03 3.95
CA PRO A 128 -5.50 -23.77 4.43
C PRO A 128 -5.00 -25.03 5.14
N ARG A 129 -4.33 -25.90 4.37
CA ARG A 129 -3.56 -27.02 4.93
C ARG A 129 -2.06 -26.95 4.65
N SER A 130 -1.57 -25.99 3.89
CA SER A 130 -0.12 -25.68 3.92
C SER A 130 0.15 -24.52 4.86
N SER A 131 0.04 -24.82 6.16
CA SER A 131 1.05 -24.39 7.10
C SER A 131 2.41 -24.75 6.49
N SER A 132 3.27 -23.77 6.28
CA SER A 132 4.70 -24.03 6.18
C SER A 132 5.29 -23.71 7.56
N PRO A 133 5.66 -24.72 8.36
CA PRO A 133 6.55 -24.51 9.49
C PRO A 133 7.96 -24.41 8.92
N SER A 134 8.56 -23.20 8.94
CA SER A 134 10.01 -23.07 8.77
C SER A 134 10.67 -23.41 10.09
N GLY A 135 11.52 -24.44 10.06
CA GLY A 135 12.31 -24.93 11.20
C GLY A 135 13.61 -24.19 11.42
#